data_AF-A0AAW2KBF3-F1
#
_entry.id   AF-A0AAW2KBF3-F1
#
_cell.length_a   1.000
_cell.length_b   1.000
_cell.length_c   1.000
_cell.angle_alpha   90.00
_cell.angle_beta   90.00
_cell.angle_gamma   90.00
#
_symmetry.space_group_name_H-M   'P 1'
#
loop_
_entity.id
_entity.type
_entity.pdbx_description
1 polymer ?
#
loop_
_entity_poly.entity_id
_entity_poly.type
_entity_poly.pdbx_seq_one_letter_code
_entity_poly.pdbx_strand_id
1 'polypeptide(L)'
;MGRMHSRGVYPLQPSPTPPSWLKISSQDVEDNICKFAKRGMTPSQIGVILRDSHGIAQALHQKIPEDLYHLIKKAVAIRKHLERNRKDKDSKFRLILVESRIHRLARYYKKTKKLPPVWK
;
A
#
# COMPACT_ATOMS: atom_id res chain seq x y z
N MET A 1 12.21 -3.69 0.87
CA MET A 1 11.25 -3.49 -0.24
C MET A 1 11.94 -3.91 -1.52
N GLY A 2 11.96 -5.21 -1.81
CA GLY A 2 12.48 -5.75 -3.06
C GLY A 2 11.50 -5.47 -4.20
N ARG A 3 11.99 -5.37 -5.43
CA ARG A 3 11.25 -4.67 -6.50
C ARG A 3 11.19 -5.48 -7.78
N MET A 4 9.99 -5.52 -8.32
CA MET A 4 9.69 -6.00 -9.67
C MET A 4 10.38 -5.25 -10.81
N HIS A 5 10.83 -4.02 -10.60
CA HIS A 5 11.54 -3.20 -11.61
C HIS A 5 12.84 -2.59 -11.05
N SER A 6 13.45 -3.18 -10.02
CA SER A 6 14.80 -2.80 -9.58
C SER A 6 15.40 -3.89 -8.69
N ARG A 7 16.72 -3.86 -8.51
CA ARG A 7 17.40 -4.75 -7.56
C ARG A 7 17.04 -4.34 -6.12
N GLY A 8 16.69 -5.30 -5.27
CA GLY A 8 16.38 -5.06 -3.86
C GLY A 8 15.80 -6.30 -3.17
N VAL A 9 15.96 -6.38 -1.86
CA VAL A 9 15.58 -7.56 -1.04
C VAL A 9 14.30 -7.25 -0.25
N TYR A 10 13.43 -8.26 -0.10
CA TYR A 10 12.24 -8.14 0.75
C TYR A 10 12.60 -8.38 2.22
N PRO A 11 12.03 -7.63 3.17
CA PRO A 11 12.22 -7.91 4.59
C PRO A 11 11.61 -9.26 4.96
N LEU A 12 12.24 -9.97 5.90
CA LEU A 12 11.68 -11.19 6.50
C LEU A 12 10.37 -10.85 7.22
N GLN A 13 9.39 -11.75 7.13
CA GLN A 13 8.12 -11.57 7.81
C GLN A 13 8.24 -11.99 9.28
N PRO A 14 7.64 -11.23 10.22
CA PRO A 14 7.60 -11.60 11.63
C PRO A 14 6.76 -12.87 11.85
N SER A 15 7.04 -13.58 12.96
CA SER A 15 6.27 -14.75 13.38
C SER A 15 4.77 -14.44 13.49
N PRO A 16 3.86 -15.35 13.10
CA PRO A 16 2.42 -15.16 13.25
C PRO A 16 1.95 -15.23 14.70
N THR A 17 2.78 -15.75 15.62
CA THR A 17 2.44 -15.83 17.04
C THR A 17 2.74 -14.50 17.75
N PRO A 18 1.78 -13.94 18.51
CA PRO A 18 2.05 -12.76 19.31
C PRO A 18 3.05 -13.11 20.41
N PRO A 19 3.95 -12.17 20.76
CA PRO A 19 4.86 -12.39 21.87
C PRO A 19 4.10 -12.48 23.20
N SER A 20 4.57 -13.33 24.11
CA SER A 20 3.91 -13.61 25.41
C SER A 20 3.79 -12.39 26.35
N TRP A 21 4.60 -11.36 26.12
CA TRP A 21 4.58 -10.10 26.87
C TRP A 21 3.54 -9.09 26.35
N LEU A 22 2.93 -9.33 25.19
CA LEU A 22 1.85 -8.48 24.67
C LEU A 22 0.56 -8.75 25.45
N LYS A 23 0.08 -7.76 26.21
CA LYS A 23 -1.14 -7.85 27.04
C LYS A 23 -2.38 -7.25 26.39
N ILE A 24 -2.27 -6.78 25.15
CA ILE A 24 -3.36 -6.13 24.43
C ILE A 24 -4.41 -7.18 24.02
N SER A 25 -5.69 -6.89 24.32
CA SER A 25 -6.82 -7.71 23.88
C SER A 25 -7.12 -7.47 22.40
N SER A 26 -7.68 -8.47 21.71
CA SER A 26 -8.15 -8.32 20.34
C SER A 26 -9.15 -7.17 20.18
N GLN A 27 -9.99 -6.92 21.20
CA GLN A 27 -10.98 -5.85 21.19
C GLN A 27 -10.33 -4.46 21.14
N ASP A 28 -9.29 -4.24 21.94
CA ASP A 28 -8.56 -2.96 21.97
C ASP A 28 -7.89 -2.68 20.62
N VAL A 29 -7.46 -3.72 19.91
CA VAL A 29 -6.89 -3.58 18.56
C VAL A 29 -7.96 -3.11 17.57
N GLU A 30 -9.15 -3.71 17.61
CA GLU A 30 -10.27 -3.32 16.74
C GLU A 30 -10.71 -1.87 16.99
N ASP A 31 -10.78 -1.45 18.26
CA ASP A 31 -11.16 -0.09 18.63
C ASP A 31 -10.14 0.94 18.15
N ASN A 32 -8.84 0.64 18.29
CA ASN A 32 -7.77 1.48 17.76
C ASN A 32 -7.81 1.56 16.23
N ILE A 33 -8.06 0.45 15.54
CA ILE A 33 -8.21 0.43 14.08
C ILE A 33 -9.38 1.31 13.66
N CYS A 34 -10.55 1.15 14.30
CA CYS A 34 -11.74 1.94 14.01
C CYS A 34 -11.50 3.44 14.25
N LYS A 35 -10.83 3.78 15.36
CA LYS A 35 -10.44 5.15 15.70
C LYS A 35 -9.51 5.77 14.64
N PHE A 36 -8.49 5.03 14.19
CA PHE A 36 -7.55 5.53 13.20
C PHE A 36 -8.15 5.58 11.79
N ALA A 37 -9.02 4.64 11.43
CA ALA A 37 -9.78 4.66 10.18
C ALA A 37 -10.72 5.87 10.11
N LYS A 38 -11.43 6.19 11.20
CA LYS A 38 -12.26 7.41 11.30
C LYS A 38 -11.47 8.71 11.16
N ARG A 39 -10.18 8.70 11.50
CA ARG A 39 -9.26 9.82 11.27
C ARG A 39 -8.76 9.94 9.83
N GLY A 40 -9.21 9.04 8.94
CA GLY A 40 -8.83 9.03 7.53
C GLY A 40 -7.42 8.48 7.26
N MET A 41 -6.80 7.81 8.24
CA MET A 41 -5.51 7.16 8.01
C MET A 41 -5.68 5.94 7.11
N THR A 42 -4.71 5.74 6.24
CA THR A 42 -4.73 4.59 5.35
C THR A 42 -4.29 3.33 6.11
N PRO A 43 -4.77 2.13 5.77
CA PRO A 43 -4.57 1.02 6.71
C PRO A 43 -3.12 0.50 6.72
N SER A 44 -2.27 0.86 5.74
CA SER A 44 -0.82 0.73 5.86
C SER A 44 -0.23 1.63 6.95
N GLN A 45 -0.68 2.89 7.06
CA GLN A 45 -0.26 3.80 8.12
C GLN A 45 -0.73 3.30 9.49
N ILE A 46 -1.96 2.80 9.56
CA ILE A 46 -2.52 2.20 10.78
C ILE A 46 -1.65 1.01 11.23
N GLY A 47 -1.26 0.13 10.30
CA GLY A 47 -0.39 -1.00 10.60
C GLY A 47 1.00 -0.60 11.14
N VAL A 48 1.58 0.51 10.64
CA VAL A 48 2.85 1.04 11.14
C VAL A 48 2.68 1.59 12.56
N ILE A 49 1.63 2.36 12.83
CA ILE A 49 1.35 2.92 14.15
C ILE A 49 1.07 1.82 15.19
N LEU A 50 0.31 0.79 14.81
CA LEU A 50 0.05 -0.35 15.68
C LEU A 50 1.33 -1.14 15.99
N ARG A 51 2.27 -1.21 15.05
CA ARG A 51 3.56 -1.84 15.28
C ARG A 51 4.45 -1.01 16.20
N ASP A 52 4.63 0.28 15.89
CA ASP A 52 5.63 1.12 16.53
C ASP A 52 5.17 1.60 17.91
N SER A 53 3.87 1.88 18.08
CA SER A 53 3.33 2.38 19.36
C SER A 53 2.75 1.29 20.25
N HIS A 54 2.19 0.21 19.67
CA HIS A 54 1.49 -0.84 20.44
C HIS A 54 2.21 -2.19 20.39
N GLY A 55 3.32 -2.32 19.65
CA GLY A 55 4.07 -3.58 19.52
C GLY A 55 3.38 -4.67 18.72
N ILE A 56 2.30 -4.35 17.99
CA ILE A 56 1.49 -5.33 17.25
C ILE A 56 2.10 -5.54 15.87
N ALA A 57 2.81 -6.65 15.69
CA ALA A 57 3.56 -6.92 14.46
C ALA A 57 2.66 -7.20 13.23
N GLN A 58 1.45 -7.74 13.42
CA GLN A 58 0.62 -8.30 12.35
C GLN A 58 -0.86 -7.94 12.55
N ALA A 59 -1.26 -6.72 12.18
CA ALA A 59 -2.64 -6.26 12.43
C ALA A 59 -3.60 -6.39 11.23
N LEU A 60 -3.20 -6.11 9.98
CA LEU A 60 -4.19 -5.97 8.91
C LEU A 60 -3.69 -6.37 7.51
N HIS A 61 -4.23 -7.47 7.00
CA HIS A 61 -4.26 -7.77 5.57
C HIS A 61 -5.51 -7.12 4.96
N GLN A 62 -5.37 -6.00 4.25
CA GLN A 62 -6.52 -5.26 3.72
C GLN A 62 -7.25 -6.03 2.61
N LYS A 63 -8.59 -6.05 2.68
CA LYS A 63 -9.47 -6.56 1.61
C LYS A 63 -9.46 -5.68 0.36
N ILE A 64 -9.22 -4.37 0.51
CA ILE A 64 -9.20 -3.37 -0.57
C ILE A 64 -7.74 -2.97 -0.88
N PRO A 65 -7.31 -2.96 -2.15
CA PRO A 65 -5.92 -2.76 -2.50
C PRO A 65 -5.52 -1.28 -2.52
N GLU A 66 -4.99 -0.81 -1.40
CA GLU A 66 -4.32 0.48 -1.23
C GLU A 66 -3.24 0.74 -2.29
N ASP A 67 -2.65 -0.33 -2.81
CA ASP A 67 -1.62 -0.33 -3.85
C ASP A 67 -2.04 0.44 -5.10
N LEU A 68 -3.28 0.25 -5.55
CA LEU A 68 -3.76 0.88 -6.79
C LEU A 68 -3.92 2.40 -6.60
N TYR A 69 -4.49 2.81 -5.46
CA TYR A 69 -4.65 4.21 -5.10
C TYR A 69 -3.30 4.94 -5.03
N HIS A 70 -2.29 4.34 -4.38
CA HIS A 70 -0.96 4.94 -4.27
C HIS A 70 -0.24 5.05 -5.60
N LEU A 71 -0.37 4.05 -6.47
CA LEU A 71 0.24 4.10 -7.81
C LEU A 71 -0.42 5.17 -8.68
N ILE A 72 -1.74 5.29 -8.63
CA ILE A 72 -2.48 6.34 -9.36
C ILE A 72 -2.08 7.72 -8.84
N LYS A 73 -2.07 7.93 -7.52
CA LYS A 73 -1.64 9.19 -6.89
C LYS A 73 -0.23 9.57 -7.33
N LYS A 74 0.69 8.60 -7.39
CA LYS A 74 2.05 8.80 -7.87
C LYS A 74 2.11 9.14 -9.36
N ALA A 75 1.33 8.46 -10.20
CA ALA A 75 1.26 8.76 -11.63
C ALA A 75 0.76 10.19 -11.89
N VAL A 76 -0.28 10.64 -11.17
CA VAL A 76 -0.81 12.01 -11.27
C VAL A 76 0.24 13.04 -10.89
N ALA A 77 0.98 12.80 -9.79
CA ALA A 77 2.06 13.69 -9.38
C ALA A 77 3.18 13.79 -10.42
N ILE A 78 3.58 12.66 -11.03
CA ILE A 78 4.61 12.65 -12.09
C ILE A 78 4.11 13.36 -13.35
N ARG A 79 2.84 13.19 -13.75
CA ARG A 79 2.25 13.94 -14.87
C ARG A 79 2.33 15.45 -14.63
N LYS A 80 1.90 15.91 -13.45
CA LYS A 80 1.96 17.33 -13.06
C LYS A 80 3.39 17.89 -13.07
N HIS A 81 4.38 17.10 -12.64
CA HIS A 81 5.80 17.48 -12.72
C HIS A 81 6.27 17.64 -14.18
N LEU A 82 5.89 16.70 -15.05
CA LEU A 82 6.28 16.68 -16.46
C LEU A 82 5.61 17.77 -17.30
N GLU A 83 4.47 18.33 -16.87
CA GLU A 83 3.85 19.50 -17.52
C GLU A 83 4.80 20.70 -17.55
N ARG A 84 5.53 20.93 -16.45
CA ARG A 84 6.54 22.00 -16.35
C ARG A 84 7.90 21.53 -16.86
N ASN A 85 8.26 20.27 -16.60
CA ASN A 85 9.58 19.70 -16.91
C ASN A 85 9.53 18.74 -18.11
N ARG A 86 9.11 19.26 -19.27
CA ARG A 86 8.87 18.44 -20.48
C ARG A 86 10.10 17.68 -21.01
N LYS A 87 11.32 18.14 -20.68
CA LYS A 87 12.59 17.53 -21.13
C LYS A 87 13.10 16.43 -20.20
N ASP A 88 12.51 16.24 -19.02
CA ASP A 88 12.93 15.22 -18.06
C ASP A 88 12.59 13.81 -18.56
N LYS A 89 13.61 13.13 -19.11
CA LYS A 89 13.48 11.78 -19.69
C LYS A 89 13.38 10.70 -18.62
N ASP A 90 14.01 10.88 -17.46
CA ASP A 90 13.96 9.90 -16.36
C ASP A 90 12.56 9.85 -15.75
N SER A 91 11.94 11.00 -15.50
CA SER A 91 10.56 11.05 -15.00
C SER A 91 9.55 10.46 -15.99
N LYS A 92 9.75 10.65 -17.32
CA LYS A 92 8.95 9.98 -18.35
C LYS A 92 9.08 8.47 -18.30
N PHE A 93 10.32 7.96 -18.20
CA PHE A 93 10.56 6.53 -18.08
C PHE A 93 9.91 5.95 -16.81
N ARG A 94 10.03 6.65 -15.68
CA ARG A 94 9.39 6.25 -14.41
C ARG A 94 7.87 6.28 -14.49
N LEU A 95 7.28 7.23 -15.22
CA LEU A 95 5.83 7.26 -15.47
C LEU A 95 5.37 5.99 -16.20
N ILE A 96 6.06 5.59 -17.28
CA ILE A 96 5.75 4.38 -18.04
C ILE A 96 5.80 3.13 -17.14
N LEU A 97 6.80 3.03 -16.26
CA LEU A 97 6.90 1.93 -15.30
C LEU A 97 5.74 1.92 -14.29
N VAL A 98 5.30 3.09 -13.83
CA VAL A 98 4.17 3.21 -12.88
C VAL A 98 2.85 2.87 -13.58
N GLU A 99 2.60 3.37 -14.78
CA GLU A 99 1.41 3.04 -15.57
C GLU A 99 1.34 1.54 -15.89
N SER A 100 2.47 0.93 -16.25
CA SER A 100 2.56 -0.51 -16.49
C SER A 100 2.19 -1.33 -15.24
N ARG A 101 2.56 -0.85 -14.04
CA ARG A 101 2.19 -1.46 -12.76
C ARG A 101 0.70 -1.35 -12.48
N ILE A 102 0.11 -0.18 -12.73
CA ILE A 102 -1.33 0.06 -12.56
C ILE A 102 -2.12 -0.90 -13.45
N HIS A 103 -1.79 -0.98 -14.74
CA HIS A 103 -2.49 -1.89 -15.66
C HIS A 103 -2.38 -3.36 -15.24
N ARG A 104 -1.21 -3.78 -14.75
CA ARG A 104 -1.02 -5.17 -14.31
C ARG A 104 -1.84 -5.50 -13.06
N LEU A 105 -1.86 -4.60 -12.08
CA LEU A 105 -2.67 -4.76 -10.86
C LEU A 105 -4.17 -4.68 -11.19
N ALA A 106 -4.59 -3.77 -12.05
CA ALA A 106 -5.96 -3.68 -12.53
C ALA A 106 -6.43 -4.98 -13.17
N ARG A 107 -5.61 -5.62 -14.03
CA ARG A 107 -5.91 -6.95 -14.60
C ARG A 107 -6.09 -8.02 -13.52
N TYR A 108 -5.21 -8.04 -12.51
CA TYR A 108 -5.31 -8.98 -11.40
C TYR A 108 -6.60 -8.79 -10.58
N TYR A 109 -6.95 -7.55 -10.26
CA TYR A 109 -8.15 -7.25 -9.48
C TYR A 109 -9.46 -7.45 -10.25
N LYS A 110 -9.45 -7.27 -11.58
CA LYS A 110 -10.56 -7.68 -12.45
C LYS A 110 -10.72 -9.21 -12.45
N LYS A 111 -9.63 -9.96 -12.58
CA LYS A 111 -9.64 -11.44 -12.55
C LYS A 111 -10.14 -11.99 -11.21
N THR A 112 -9.72 -11.37 -10.11
CA THR A 112 -10.12 -11.78 -8.75
C THR A 112 -11.48 -11.20 -8.31
N LYS A 113 -12.23 -10.56 -9.22
CA LYS A 113 -13.55 -9.95 -8.99
C LYS A 113 -13.58 -8.90 -7.86
N LYS A 114 -12.42 -8.34 -7.50
CA LYS A 114 -12.32 -7.23 -6.53
C LYS A 114 -12.60 -5.87 -7.17
N LEU A 115 -12.61 -5.79 -8.51
CA LEU A 115 -12.96 -4.59 -9.26
C LEU A 115 -13.99 -4.92 -10.37
N PRO A 116 -14.87 -3.96 -10.71
CA PRO A 116 -15.75 -4.09 -11.87
C PRO A 116 -14.95 -4.30 -13.16
N PRO A 117 -15.43 -5.12 -14.12
CA PRO A 117 -14.75 -5.35 -15.40
C PRO A 117 -14.51 -4.08 -16.21
N VAL A 118 -15.39 -3.09 -16.06
CA VAL A 118 -15.41 -1.80 -16.79
C VAL A 118 -14.33 -0.81 -16.30
N TRP A 119 -13.68 -1.07 -15.17
CA TRP A 119 -12.71 -0.16 -14.55
C TRP A 119 -11.56 0.22 -15.51
N LYS A 120 -11.24 1.51 -15.64
CA LYS A 120 -10.17 2.07 -16.49
C LYS A 120 -9.25 2.96 -15.68
#